data_AF-A0A932MCY7-F1
#
_entry.id   AF-A0A932MCY7-F1
#
_cell.length_a   1.000
_cell.length_b   1.000
_cell.length_c   1.000
_cell.angle_alpha   90.00
_cell.angle_beta   90.00
_cell.angle_gamma   90.00
#
_symmetry.space_group_name_H-M   'P 1'
#
loop_
_entity.id
_entity.type
_entity.pdbx_description
1 polymer ?
#
loop_
_entity_poly.entity_id
_entity_poly.type
_entity_poly.pdbx_seq_one_letter_code
_entity_poly.pdbx_strand_id
1 'polypeptide(L)'
;RSGFAIVLGNPPWVRAERLPPATRRALAARFRWWRAPPSAGYGHLPDISVAFLERSLELARPGGAVALLLPSKLASSGYGETARAQLVREATVTYLHRVPDRQANAFGATTYPLAVVVKKDAPRPDHRVKLGFDGAERIRQRGLQAPGAWILVPDRTRDAMHRFLEAGTSLTRIAPPSLGVKTGADRLFVGTTRASHGPTTLVGLDGGEHEIE
;
A
#
# COMPACT_ATOMS: atom_id res chain seq x y z
N ARG A 1 -28.60 -13.25 -11.70
CA ARG A 1 -27.34 -13.40 -12.48
C ARG A 1 -26.34 -14.17 -11.62
N SER A 2 -25.85 -15.33 -12.07
CA SER A 2 -24.78 -16.07 -11.38
C SER A 2 -23.43 -15.39 -11.69
N GLY A 3 -22.74 -14.92 -10.64
CA GLY A 3 -21.38 -14.37 -10.77
C GLY A 3 -20.33 -15.46 -11.06
N PHE A 4 -19.08 -15.04 -11.20
CA PHE A 4 -17.96 -15.97 -11.44
C PHE A 4 -17.65 -16.82 -10.20
N ALA A 5 -17.33 -18.10 -10.40
CA ALA A 5 -16.86 -18.97 -9.33
C ALA A 5 -15.44 -18.59 -8.87
N ILE A 6 -14.60 -18.19 -9.82
CA ILE A 6 -13.22 -17.74 -9.59
C ILE A 6 -12.96 -16.52 -10.46
N VAL A 7 -12.33 -15.49 -9.88
CA VAL A 7 -11.73 -14.36 -10.61
C VAL A 7 -10.23 -14.37 -10.31
N LEU A 8 -9.40 -14.48 -11.34
CA LEU A 8 -7.94 -14.51 -11.22
C LEU A 8 -7.36 -13.38 -12.06
N GLY A 9 -6.28 -12.73 -11.60
CA GLY A 9 -5.59 -11.75 -12.44
C GLY A 9 -4.39 -11.04 -11.80
N ASN A 10 -3.65 -10.35 -12.66
CA ASN A 10 -2.63 -9.38 -12.28
C ASN A 10 -3.06 -8.02 -12.84
N PRO A 11 -3.90 -7.25 -12.12
CA PRO A 11 -4.40 -5.98 -12.61
C PRO A 11 -3.26 -4.97 -12.82
N PRO A 12 -3.46 -3.94 -13.65
CA PRO A 12 -2.43 -2.92 -13.88
C PRO A 12 -2.10 -2.14 -12.60
N TRP A 13 -0.81 -1.87 -12.37
CA TRP A 13 -0.32 -1.13 -11.20
C TRP A 13 0.01 0.32 -11.56
N VAL A 14 -1.03 1.12 -11.80
CA VAL A 14 -0.91 2.51 -12.24
C VAL A 14 -1.30 3.45 -11.11
N ARG A 15 -0.36 4.29 -10.69
CA ARG A 15 -0.60 5.36 -9.72
C ARG A 15 -1.62 6.38 -10.28
N ALA A 16 -2.48 6.91 -9.41
CA ALA A 16 -3.53 7.84 -9.83
C ALA A 16 -3.02 9.08 -10.57
N GLU A 17 -1.80 9.57 -10.25
CA GLU A 17 -1.22 10.74 -10.90
C GLU A 17 -0.98 10.51 -12.40
N ARG A 18 -0.76 9.25 -12.81
CA ARG A 18 -0.58 8.84 -14.20
C ARG A 18 -1.89 8.58 -14.95
N LEU A 19 -3.03 8.63 -14.26
CA LEU A 19 -4.35 8.44 -14.88
C LEU A 19 -4.91 9.79 -15.37
N PRO A 20 -5.59 9.81 -16.54
CA PRO A 20 -6.30 11.00 -16.98
C PRO A 20 -7.31 11.51 -15.93
N PRO A 21 -7.51 12.83 -15.77
CA PRO A 21 -8.45 13.38 -14.79
C PRO A 21 -9.87 12.82 -14.93
N ALA A 22 -10.35 12.59 -16.16
CA ALA A 22 -11.66 12.00 -16.43
C ALA A 22 -11.77 10.57 -15.87
N THR A 23 -10.73 9.74 -16.08
CA THR A 23 -10.65 8.38 -15.55
C THR A 23 -10.68 8.38 -14.01
N ARG A 24 -9.93 9.28 -13.36
CA ARG A 24 -9.96 9.41 -11.89
C ARG A 24 -11.36 9.73 -11.36
N ARG A 25 -12.07 10.67 -12.01
CA ARG A 25 -13.47 11.02 -11.65
C ARG A 25 -14.41 9.84 -11.82
N ALA A 26 -14.31 9.12 -12.94
CA ALA A 26 -15.14 7.94 -13.19
C ALA A 26 -14.90 6.83 -12.14
N LEU A 27 -13.64 6.56 -11.80
CA LEU A 27 -13.28 5.60 -10.76
C LEU A 27 -13.84 6.01 -9.38
N ALA A 28 -13.68 7.27 -8.98
CA ALA A 28 -14.20 7.76 -7.70
C ALA A 28 -15.74 7.73 -7.64
N ALA A 29 -16.42 8.00 -8.75
CA ALA A 29 -17.86 7.88 -8.84
C ALA A 29 -18.32 6.42 -8.67
N ARG A 30 -17.62 5.47 -9.30
CA ARG A 30 -18.03 4.07 -9.41
C ARG A 30 -17.61 3.18 -8.23
N PHE A 31 -16.43 3.39 -7.67
CA PHE A 31 -15.79 2.46 -6.75
C PHE A 31 -15.59 3.11 -5.39
N ARG A 32 -16.14 2.49 -4.34
CA ARG A 32 -16.13 3.04 -2.98
C ARG A 32 -14.71 3.08 -2.43
N TRP A 33 -13.89 2.08 -2.76
CA TRP A 33 -12.51 1.99 -2.30
C TRP A 33 -11.58 2.94 -3.05
N TRP A 34 -12.07 3.55 -4.13
CA TRP A 34 -11.35 4.56 -4.90
C TRP A 34 -11.61 6.00 -4.42
N ARG A 35 -12.67 6.21 -3.63
CA ARG A 35 -13.04 7.54 -3.17
C ARG A 35 -11.97 8.09 -2.24
N ALA A 36 -11.55 9.32 -2.47
CA ALA A 36 -10.69 10.02 -1.54
C ALA A 36 -11.40 10.12 -0.18
N PRO A 37 -10.72 9.82 0.95
CA PRO A 37 -11.31 10.08 2.25
C PRO A 37 -11.55 11.60 2.43
N PRO A 38 -12.61 12.01 3.14
CA PRO A 38 -12.92 13.43 3.36
C PRO A 38 -11.91 14.21 4.23
N SER A 39 -10.81 13.62 4.67
CA SER A 39 -9.88 14.26 5.61
C SER A 39 -8.92 15.22 4.89
N ALA A 40 -8.84 16.43 5.44
CA ALA A 40 -8.00 17.53 4.98
C ALA A 40 -6.51 17.16 5.03
N GLY A 41 -5.95 16.86 3.87
CA GLY A 41 -4.54 16.56 3.67
C GLY A 41 -4.33 16.03 2.26
N TYR A 42 -3.09 15.95 1.80
CA TYR A 42 -2.73 15.29 0.54
C TYR A 42 -3.06 13.78 0.62
N GLY A 43 -4.35 13.44 0.51
CA GLY A 43 -4.83 12.08 0.40
C GLY A 43 -4.43 11.56 -0.97
N HIS A 44 -3.33 10.80 -1.04
CA HIS A 44 -2.96 10.10 -2.25
C HIS A 44 -4.12 9.19 -2.67
N LEU A 45 -4.68 9.44 -3.84
CA LEU A 45 -5.66 8.54 -4.43
C LEU A 45 -5.06 7.13 -4.54
N PRO A 46 -5.87 6.07 -4.41
CA PRO A 46 -5.37 4.71 -4.58
C PRO A 46 -4.75 4.48 -5.97
N ASP A 47 -3.98 3.40 -6.14
CA ASP A 47 -3.51 2.93 -7.45
C ASP A 47 -4.51 1.96 -8.09
N ILE A 48 -4.63 1.93 -9.43
CA ILE A 48 -5.83 1.42 -10.14
C ILE A 48 -6.21 -0.02 -9.79
N SER A 49 -5.25 -0.79 -9.29
CA SER A 49 -5.46 -2.15 -8.80
C SER A 49 -6.54 -2.25 -7.71
N VAL A 50 -6.75 -1.20 -6.90
CA VAL A 50 -7.78 -1.19 -5.85
C VAL A 50 -9.19 -1.23 -6.44
N ALA A 51 -9.43 -0.51 -7.55
CA ALA A 51 -10.70 -0.58 -8.27
C ALA A 51 -10.92 -1.96 -8.91
N PHE A 52 -9.85 -2.59 -9.40
CA PHE A 52 -9.92 -3.97 -9.91
C PHE A 52 -10.25 -4.98 -8.82
N LEU A 53 -9.70 -4.82 -7.61
CA LEU A 53 -10.03 -5.69 -6.48
C LEU A 53 -11.52 -5.55 -6.09
N GLU A 54 -12.02 -4.32 -5.94
CA GLU A 54 -13.44 -4.07 -5.65
C GLU A 54 -14.33 -4.68 -6.75
N ARG A 55 -14.00 -4.43 -8.03
CA ARG A 55 -14.75 -4.97 -9.16
C ARG A 55 -14.71 -6.49 -9.22
N SER A 56 -13.58 -7.12 -8.89
CA SER A 56 -13.43 -8.58 -8.88
C SER A 56 -14.35 -9.20 -7.83
N LEU A 57 -14.48 -8.58 -6.66
CA LEU A 57 -15.41 -9.00 -5.63
C LEU A 57 -16.87 -8.82 -6.05
N GLU A 58 -17.22 -7.72 -6.73
CA GLU A 58 -18.58 -7.54 -7.28
C GLU A 58 -18.94 -8.63 -8.29
N LEU A 59 -17.99 -9.01 -9.16
CA LEU A 59 -18.16 -10.01 -10.21
C LEU A 59 -18.22 -11.45 -9.67
N ALA A 60 -17.55 -11.75 -8.56
CA ALA A 60 -17.60 -13.07 -7.93
C ALA A 60 -19.00 -13.37 -7.38
N ARG A 61 -19.46 -14.62 -7.56
CA ARG A 61 -20.68 -15.12 -6.90
C ARG A 61 -20.46 -15.26 -5.38
N PRO A 62 -21.53 -15.28 -4.56
CA PRO A 62 -21.41 -15.68 -3.16
C PRO A 62 -20.67 -17.01 -3.00
N GLY A 63 -19.68 -17.06 -2.10
CA GLY A 63 -18.79 -18.20 -1.91
C GLY A 63 -17.74 -18.42 -3.01
N GLY A 64 -17.72 -17.60 -4.07
CA GLY A 64 -16.67 -17.59 -5.10
C GLY A 64 -15.36 -17.00 -4.58
N ALA A 65 -14.26 -17.27 -5.30
CA ALA A 65 -12.93 -16.82 -4.93
C ALA A 65 -12.41 -15.71 -5.86
N VAL A 66 -11.63 -14.80 -5.29
CA VAL A 66 -10.86 -13.78 -6.01
C VAL A 66 -9.39 -13.96 -5.63
N ALA A 67 -8.53 -14.14 -6.64
CA ALA A 67 -7.09 -14.29 -6.48
C ALA A 67 -6.38 -13.24 -7.34
N LEU A 68 -5.75 -12.24 -6.73
CA LEU A 68 -5.09 -11.15 -7.45
C LEU A 68 -3.66 -10.95 -6.98
N LEU A 69 -2.80 -10.56 -7.92
CA LEU A 69 -1.48 -10.00 -7.62
C LEU A 69 -1.58 -8.47 -7.61
N LEU A 70 -1.36 -7.86 -6.45
CA LEU A 70 -1.57 -6.42 -6.21
C LEU A 70 -0.30 -5.74 -5.71
N PRO A 71 -0.18 -4.41 -5.74
CA PRO A 71 0.90 -3.72 -5.05
C PRO A 71 0.82 -3.91 -3.53
N SER A 72 1.95 -4.17 -2.89
CA SER A 72 2.04 -4.34 -1.42
C SER A 72 1.58 -3.11 -0.63
N LYS A 73 1.51 -1.94 -1.26
CA LYS A 73 0.92 -0.73 -0.66
C LYS A 73 -0.53 -0.92 -0.25
N LEU A 74 -1.29 -1.85 -0.84
CA LEU A 74 -2.62 -2.20 -0.34
C LEU A 74 -2.59 -2.59 1.15
N ALA A 75 -1.53 -3.27 1.60
CA ALA A 75 -1.40 -3.72 2.98
C ALA A 75 -1.07 -2.60 3.97
N SER A 76 -0.43 -1.50 3.55
CA SER A 76 0.16 -0.51 4.48
C SER A 76 -0.21 0.94 4.26
N SER A 77 -0.63 1.33 3.06
CA SER A 77 -0.95 2.72 2.73
C SER A 77 -2.25 3.19 3.42
N GLY A 78 -2.33 4.50 3.70
CA GLY A 78 -3.57 5.12 4.19
C GLY A 78 -4.72 4.99 3.19
N TYR A 79 -4.45 5.15 1.89
CA TYR A 79 -5.48 5.02 0.85
C TYR A 79 -6.11 3.62 0.79
N GLY A 80 -5.38 2.58 1.23
CA GLY A 80 -5.89 1.21 1.27
C GLY A 80 -6.76 0.90 2.48
N GLU A 81 -6.89 1.81 3.45
CA GLU A 81 -7.57 1.54 4.73
C GLU A 81 -9.03 1.10 4.54
N THR A 82 -9.80 1.82 3.71
CA THR A 82 -11.19 1.46 3.44
C THR A 82 -11.30 0.07 2.80
N ALA A 83 -10.44 -0.22 1.81
CA ALA A 83 -10.40 -1.53 1.16
C ALA A 83 -10.07 -2.64 2.17
N ARG A 84 -9.02 -2.45 2.97
CA ARG A 84 -8.60 -3.41 4.00
C ARG A 84 -9.72 -3.68 5.00
N ALA A 85 -10.31 -2.63 5.57
CA ALA A 85 -11.34 -2.72 6.60
C ALA A 85 -12.62 -3.42 6.11
N GLN A 86 -13.06 -3.13 4.88
CA GLN A 86 -14.22 -3.82 4.31
C GLN A 86 -13.89 -5.27 3.97
N LEU A 87 -12.73 -5.53 3.36
CA LEU A 87 -12.33 -6.86 2.94
C LEU A 87 -12.26 -7.85 4.11
N VAL A 88 -11.67 -7.48 5.24
CA VAL A 88 -11.56 -8.37 6.42
C VAL A 88 -12.87 -8.58 7.17
N ARG A 89 -13.87 -7.71 6.95
CA ARG A 89 -15.18 -7.81 7.58
C ARG A 89 -16.15 -8.63 6.74
N GLU A 90 -16.09 -8.47 5.42
CA GLU A 90 -17.12 -8.95 4.49
C GLU A 90 -16.66 -10.17 3.66
N ALA A 91 -15.37 -10.50 3.67
CA ALA A 91 -14.80 -11.62 2.94
C ALA A 91 -13.86 -12.47 3.81
N THR A 92 -13.75 -13.76 3.50
CA THR A 92 -12.78 -14.67 4.09
C THR A 92 -11.46 -14.54 3.36
N VAL A 93 -10.46 -13.91 3.99
CA VAL A 93 -9.11 -13.77 3.44
C VAL A 93 -8.35 -15.07 3.65
N THR A 94 -8.20 -15.87 2.61
CA THR A 94 -7.58 -17.20 2.73
C THR A 94 -6.06 -17.14 2.66
N TYR A 95 -5.51 -16.15 1.95
CA TYR A 95 -4.09 -16.05 1.66
C TYR A 95 -3.66 -14.59 1.46
N LEU A 96 -2.57 -14.20 2.12
CA LEU A 96 -1.88 -12.93 1.91
C LEU A 96 -0.39 -13.20 1.89
N HIS A 97 0.28 -12.95 0.78
CA HIS A 97 1.73 -13.17 0.70
C HIS A 97 2.42 -11.99 0.06
N ARG A 98 3.30 -11.34 0.84
CA ARG A 98 4.27 -10.39 0.28
C ARG A 98 5.34 -11.20 -0.44
N VAL A 99 5.36 -11.10 -1.76
CA VAL A 99 6.29 -11.84 -2.60
C VAL A 99 7.71 -11.36 -2.30
N PRO A 100 8.66 -12.23 -1.90
CA PRO A 100 10.02 -11.84 -1.57
C PRO A 100 10.76 -11.22 -2.76
N ASP A 101 11.65 -10.26 -2.50
CA ASP A 101 12.37 -9.50 -3.53
C ASP A 101 13.06 -10.40 -4.57
N ARG A 102 13.70 -11.50 -4.14
CA ARG A 102 14.34 -12.47 -5.06
C ARG A 102 13.35 -13.02 -6.10
N GLN A 103 12.11 -13.30 -5.70
CA GLN A 103 11.06 -13.77 -6.60
C GLN A 103 10.45 -12.61 -7.40
N ALA A 104 10.29 -11.44 -6.76
CA ALA A 104 9.75 -10.25 -7.41
C ALA A 104 10.64 -9.74 -8.54
N ASN A 105 11.95 -9.95 -8.47
CA ASN A 105 12.89 -9.62 -9.55
C ASN A 105 12.56 -10.30 -10.88
N ALA A 106 11.85 -11.44 -10.87
CA ALA A 106 11.39 -12.10 -12.08
C ALA A 106 10.36 -11.27 -12.88
N PHE A 107 9.72 -10.27 -12.26
CA PHE A 107 8.80 -9.35 -12.96
C PHE A 107 9.52 -8.27 -13.79
N GLY A 108 10.86 -8.23 -13.79
CA GLY A 108 11.63 -7.28 -14.61
C GLY A 108 11.44 -5.81 -14.20
N ALA A 109 10.92 -5.57 -12.99
CA ALA A 109 10.67 -4.25 -12.44
C ALA A 109 10.84 -4.27 -10.91
N THR A 110 11.39 -3.19 -10.35
CA THR A 110 11.48 -3.01 -8.90
C THR A 110 10.08 -2.83 -8.32
N THR A 111 9.48 -3.96 -7.92
CA THR A 111 8.10 -4.01 -7.45
C THR A 111 8.00 -4.83 -6.18
N TYR A 112 6.93 -4.57 -5.43
CA TYR A 112 6.63 -5.28 -4.19
C TYR A 112 5.25 -5.93 -4.31
N PRO A 113 5.14 -7.13 -4.93
CA PRO A 113 3.85 -7.78 -5.12
C PRO A 113 3.27 -8.32 -3.82
N LEU A 114 1.95 -8.25 -3.72
CA LEU A 114 1.13 -8.87 -2.69
C LEU A 114 0.14 -9.81 -3.39
N ALA A 115 0.34 -11.11 -3.20
CA ALA A 115 -0.64 -12.10 -3.62
C ALA A 115 -1.78 -12.14 -2.59
N VAL A 116 -3.00 -11.91 -3.05
CA VAL A 116 -4.21 -11.86 -2.23
C VAL A 116 -5.19 -12.90 -2.74
N VAL A 117 -5.63 -13.81 -1.88
CA VAL A 117 -6.75 -14.72 -2.17
C VAL A 117 -7.83 -14.54 -1.12
N VAL A 118 -9.05 -14.29 -1.59
CA VAL A 118 -10.22 -14.08 -0.75
C VAL A 118 -11.40 -14.87 -1.28
N LYS A 119 -12.26 -15.32 -0.38
CA LYS A 119 -13.55 -15.94 -0.69
C LYS A 119 -14.67 -14.98 -0.31
N LYS A 120 -15.66 -14.82 -1.18
CA LYS A 120 -16.79 -13.90 -1.00
C LYS A 120 -17.85 -14.50 -0.08
N ASP A 121 -17.47 -14.68 1.17
CA ASP A 121 -18.32 -15.09 2.29
C ASP A 121 -17.76 -14.50 3.59
N ALA A 122 -18.61 -14.38 4.61
CA ALA A 122 -18.17 -13.86 5.89
C ALA A 122 -17.16 -14.83 6.55
N PRO A 123 -16.06 -14.32 7.14
CA PRO A 123 -15.09 -15.16 7.82
C PRO A 123 -15.69 -15.80 9.07
N ARG A 124 -15.27 -17.03 9.37
CA ARG A 124 -15.51 -17.62 10.69
C ARG A 124 -14.68 -16.89 11.77
N PRO A 125 -15.14 -16.83 13.03
CA PRO A 125 -14.42 -16.10 14.10
C PRO A 125 -12.98 -16.57 14.33
N ASP A 126 -12.69 -17.84 14.06
CA ASP A 126 -11.40 -18.49 14.24
C ASP A 126 -10.59 -18.62 12.93
N HIS A 127 -11.08 -18.03 11.83
CA HIS A 127 -10.45 -18.15 10.52
C HIS A 127 -9.00 -17.64 10.53
N ARG A 128 -8.13 -18.41 9.88
CA ARG A 128 -6.70 -18.13 9.78
C ARG A 128 -6.27 -17.87 8.34
N VAL A 129 -5.58 -16.75 8.15
CA VAL A 129 -4.97 -16.34 6.87
C VAL A 129 -3.58 -16.96 6.76
N LYS A 130 -3.26 -17.57 5.62
CA LYS A 130 -1.90 -18.05 5.32
C LYS A 130 -1.01 -16.90 4.85
N LEU A 131 0.24 -16.85 5.31
CA LEU A 131 1.19 -15.77 5.00
C LEU A 131 2.28 -16.08 3.96
N GLY A 132 2.31 -17.30 3.44
CA GLY A 132 3.35 -17.75 2.51
C GLY A 132 2.97 -19.02 1.76
N PHE A 133 3.74 -19.32 0.71
CA PHE A 133 3.53 -20.51 -0.13
C PHE A 133 3.63 -21.82 0.64
N ASP A 134 4.53 -21.91 1.62
CA ASP A 134 4.68 -23.08 2.49
C ASP A 134 3.49 -23.26 3.46
N GLY A 135 2.69 -22.21 3.67
CA GLY A 135 1.56 -22.19 4.59
C GLY A 135 1.93 -22.38 6.06
N ALA A 136 3.23 -22.28 6.40
CA ALA A 136 3.75 -22.49 7.75
C ALA A 136 3.28 -21.38 8.69
N GLU A 137 3.32 -20.13 8.21
CA GLU A 137 2.87 -18.98 8.96
C GLU A 137 1.39 -18.69 8.73
N ARG A 138 0.66 -18.54 9.84
CA ARG A 138 -0.77 -18.24 9.83
C ARG A 138 -1.12 -17.20 10.88
N ILE A 139 -2.15 -16.43 10.59
CA ILE A 139 -2.62 -15.34 11.44
C ILE A 139 -4.12 -15.35 11.57
N ARG A 140 -4.65 -14.96 12.74
CA ARG A 140 -6.12 -14.81 12.87
C ARG A 140 -6.57 -13.62 12.03
N GLN A 141 -7.58 -13.82 11.16
CA GLN A 141 -8.12 -12.73 10.35
C GLN A 141 -8.68 -11.59 11.23
N ARG A 142 -9.23 -11.90 12.41
CA ARG A 142 -9.67 -10.88 13.38
C ARG A 142 -8.56 -9.91 13.77
N GLY A 143 -7.31 -10.36 13.80
CA GLY A 143 -6.15 -9.50 14.07
C GLY A 143 -5.84 -8.49 12.96
N LEU A 144 -6.42 -8.67 11.76
CA LEU A 144 -6.30 -7.73 10.63
C LEU A 144 -7.40 -6.65 10.62
N GLN A 145 -8.32 -6.68 11.58
CA GLN A 145 -9.40 -5.68 11.71
C GLN A 145 -8.95 -4.41 12.45
N ALA A 146 -7.78 -4.44 13.09
CA ALA A 146 -7.23 -3.26 13.74
C ALA A 146 -7.01 -2.12 12.70
N PRO A 147 -7.28 -0.85 13.07
CA PRO A 147 -7.01 0.28 12.20
C PRO A 147 -5.55 0.34 11.74
N GLY A 148 -5.31 0.90 10.55
CA GLY A 148 -3.98 1.07 10.00
C GLY A 148 -3.50 -0.07 9.09
N ALA A 149 -2.18 -0.33 9.12
CA ALA A 149 -1.52 -1.27 8.23
C ALA A 149 -1.72 -2.72 8.68
N TRP A 150 -1.86 -3.65 7.72
CA TRP A 150 -1.73 -5.08 8.00
C TRP A 150 -0.28 -5.43 8.31
N ILE A 151 -0.04 -5.83 9.55
CA ILE A 151 1.23 -6.37 10.01
C ILE A 151 1.23 -7.89 9.77
N LEU A 152 1.75 -8.29 8.60
CA LEU A 152 1.74 -9.67 8.10
C LEU A 152 2.90 -10.49 8.68
N VAL A 153 2.88 -10.71 9.99
CA VAL A 153 3.80 -11.58 10.75
C VAL A 153 2.99 -12.55 11.63
N PRO A 154 3.55 -13.64 12.19
CA PRO A 154 2.79 -14.52 13.09
C PRO A 154 2.18 -13.82 14.31
N ASP A 155 1.11 -14.41 14.89
CA ASP A 155 0.36 -13.85 16.04
C ASP A 155 1.31 -13.48 17.20
N ARG A 156 2.25 -14.38 17.57
CA ARG A 156 3.25 -14.14 18.64
C ARG A 156 4.06 -12.86 18.45
N THR A 157 4.40 -12.53 17.20
CA THR A 157 5.23 -11.36 16.86
C THR A 157 4.38 -10.09 16.94
N ARG A 158 3.12 -10.15 16.49
CA ARG A 158 2.17 -9.04 16.69
C ARG A 158 1.93 -8.78 18.17
N ASP A 159 1.73 -9.82 18.98
CA ASP A 159 1.50 -9.67 20.42
C ASP A 159 2.73 -9.05 21.11
N ALA A 160 3.94 -9.43 20.70
CA ALA A 160 5.17 -8.80 21.17
C ALA A 160 5.26 -7.32 20.75
N MET A 161 4.90 -6.99 19.50
CA MET A 161 4.86 -5.61 19.03
C MET A 161 3.82 -4.78 19.79
N HIS A 162 2.63 -5.31 20.05
CA HIS A 162 1.61 -4.63 20.85
C HIS A 162 2.11 -4.30 22.25
N ARG A 163 2.70 -5.28 22.94
CA ARG A 163 3.31 -5.05 24.27
C ARG A 163 4.42 -4.00 24.23
N PHE A 164 5.27 -4.04 23.19
CA PHE A 164 6.32 -3.04 23.01
C PHE A 164 5.75 -1.63 22.81
N LEU A 165 4.72 -1.49 21.98
CA LEU A 165 4.07 -0.21 21.69
C LEU A 165 3.30 0.34 22.91
N GLU A 166 2.76 -0.52 23.76
CA GLU A 166 2.04 -0.13 24.99
C GLU A 166 2.96 0.21 26.16
N ALA A 167 4.17 -0.38 26.21
CA ALA A 167 5.12 -0.16 27.30
C ALA A 167 5.83 1.20 27.27
N GLY A 168 5.83 1.89 26.12
CA GLY A 168 6.59 3.11 25.90
C GLY A 168 5.74 4.32 25.52
N THR A 169 6.35 5.51 25.60
CA THR A 169 5.74 6.71 25.02
C THR A 169 5.99 6.72 23.52
N SER A 170 4.93 6.82 22.72
CA SER A 170 5.04 6.95 21.27
C SER A 170 5.88 8.17 20.89
N LEU A 171 6.81 7.99 19.95
CA LEU A 171 7.61 9.09 19.40
C LEU A 171 6.73 10.22 18.86
N THR A 172 5.57 9.91 18.28
CA THR A 172 4.59 10.90 17.81
C THR A 172 4.10 11.84 18.91
N ARG A 173 4.11 11.41 20.19
CA ARG A 173 3.76 12.27 21.33
C ARG A 173 4.92 13.16 21.79
N ILE A 174 6.15 12.73 21.57
CA ILE A 174 7.37 13.43 22.01
C ILE A 174 7.80 14.44 20.94
N ALA A 175 7.87 13.98 19.70
CA ALA A 175 8.27 14.75 18.53
C ALA A 175 7.43 14.28 17.33
N PRO A 176 6.25 14.90 17.09
CA PRO A 176 5.43 14.57 15.93
C PRO A 176 6.24 14.72 14.64
N PRO A 177 6.32 13.67 13.80
CA PRO A 177 7.07 13.76 12.56
C PRO A 177 6.43 14.79 11.65
N SER A 178 7.24 15.73 11.17
CA SER A 178 6.83 16.75 10.20
C SER A 178 7.55 16.49 8.88
N LEU A 179 6.84 16.67 7.77
CA LEU A 179 7.48 16.64 6.46
C LEU A 179 8.38 17.87 6.32
N GLY A 180 9.61 17.67 5.84
CA GLY A 180 10.46 18.78 5.41
C GLY A 180 9.85 19.56 4.25
N VAL A 181 10.36 20.76 4.01
CA VAL A 181 9.92 21.62 2.91
C VAL A 181 10.20 20.94 1.57
N LYS A 182 9.17 20.83 0.72
CA LYS A 182 9.28 20.27 -0.64
C LYS A 182 9.00 21.37 -1.65
N THR A 183 10.05 21.92 -2.24
CA THR A 183 9.93 23.02 -3.22
C THR A 183 9.76 22.50 -4.64
N GLY A 184 10.26 21.30 -4.95
CA GLY A 184 10.35 20.79 -6.33
C GLY A 184 11.25 21.65 -7.22
N ALA A 185 12.00 22.58 -6.64
CA ALA A 185 12.85 23.55 -7.32
C ALA A 185 14.31 23.11 -7.25
N ASP A 186 14.56 21.86 -7.63
CA ASP A 186 15.88 21.24 -7.51
C ASP A 186 16.95 22.10 -8.19
N ARG A 187 16.65 22.74 -9.32
CA ARG A 187 17.62 23.60 -10.02
C ARG A 187 18.09 24.80 -9.18
N LEU A 188 17.23 25.31 -8.30
CA LEU A 188 17.55 26.46 -7.43
C LEU A 188 18.27 26.05 -6.14
N PHE A 189 18.09 24.82 -5.66
CA PHE A 189 18.56 24.39 -4.34
C PHE A 189 19.52 23.20 -4.35
N VAL A 190 19.65 22.53 -5.49
CA VAL A 190 20.51 21.35 -5.70
C VAL A 190 21.47 21.67 -6.84
N GLY A 191 22.65 22.12 -6.45
CA GLY A 191 23.69 22.51 -7.39
C GLY A 191 24.54 21.34 -7.84
N THR A 192 25.27 21.56 -8.93
CA THR A 192 26.30 20.63 -9.40
C THR A 192 27.67 21.23 -9.16
N THR A 193 28.56 20.48 -8.53
CA THR A 193 29.96 20.88 -8.39
C THR A 193 30.61 21.00 -9.77
N ARG A 194 31.20 22.16 -10.04
CA ARG A 194 31.92 22.46 -11.28
C ARG A 194 33.43 22.35 -11.08
N ALA A 195 33.92 22.90 -9.97
CA ALA A 195 35.33 22.83 -9.59
C ALA A 195 35.47 22.95 -8.08
N SER A 196 36.58 22.46 -7.52
CA SER A 196 36.94 22.63 -6.11
C SER A 196 38.38 23.12 -6.02
N HIS A 197 38.61 24.16 -5.24
CA HIS A 197 39.91 24.79 -5.02
C HIS A 197 40.11 25.02 -3.51
N GLY A 198 40.91 24.16 -2.87
CA GLY A 198 41.13 24.25 -1.42
C GLY A 198 39.82 24.06 -0.64
N PRO A 199 39.46 24.97 0.29
CA PRO A 199 38.19 24.87 1.02
C PRO A 199 36.98 25.24 0.14
N THR A 200 37.17 25.96 -0.96
CA THR A 200 36.07 26.52 -1.74
C THR A 200 35.66 25.59 -2.89
N THR A 201 34.35 25.48 -3.12
CA THR A 201 33.75 24.75 -4.24
C THR A 201 32.88 25.66 -5.07
N LEU A 202 33.09 25.62 -6.39
CA LEU A 202 32.31 26.34 -7.39
C LEU A 202 31.13 25.46 -7.76
N VAL A 203 29.91 25.91 -7.44
CA VAL A 203 28.67 25.17 -7.61
C VAL A 203 27.78 25.88 -8.63
N GLY A 204 27.33 25.15 -9.65
CA GLY A 204 26.36 25.65 -10.63
C GLY A 204 24.93 25.40 -10.16
N LEU A 205 24.14 26.48 -10.08
CA LEU A 205 22.70 26.51 -9.77
C LEU A 205 21.93 27.21 -10.92
N ASP A 206 20.61 27.15 -10.90
CA ASP A 206 19.78 27.98 -11.79
C ASP A 206 19.97 29.45 -11.40
N GLY A 207 20.50 30.25 -12.33
CA GLY A 207 20.83 31.66 -12.08
C GLY A 207 22.32 31.97 -12.05
N GLY A 208 23.21 30.97 -12.04
CA GLY A 208 24.65 31.18 -12.19
C GLY A 208 25.55 30.20 -11.45
N GLU A 209 26.84 30.52 -11.47
CA GLU A 209 27.85 29.82 -10.68
C GLU A 209 28.12 30.60 -9.40
N HIS A 210 28.24 29.87 -8.29
CA HIS A 210 28.43 30.43 -6.97
C HIS A 210 29.60 29.73 -6.29
N GLU A 211 30.53 30.49 -5.74
CA GLU A 211 31.55 29.96 -4.83
C GLU A 211 30.94 29.73 -3.45
N ILE A 212 31.18 28.55 -2.89
CA ILE A 212 30.76 28.13 -1.56
C ILE A 212 32.00 27.65 -0.82
N GLU A 213 32.27 28.22 0.35
CA GLU A 213 33.35 27.82 1.26
C GLU A 213 32.95 26.65 2.17
#